data_AF-A0A7M2XLW7-F1
#
_entry.id   AF-A0A7M2XLW7-F1
#
_cell.length_a   1.000
_cell.length_b   1.000
_cell.length_c   1.000
_cell.angle_alpha   90.00
_cell.angle_beta   90.00
_cell.angle_gamma   90.00
#
_symmetry.space_group_name_H-M   'P 1'
#
loop_
_entity.id
_entity.type
_entity.pdbx_description
1 polymer ?
#
loop_
_entity_poly.entity_id
_entity_poly.type
_entity_poly.pdbx_seq_one_letter_code
_entity_poly.pdbx_strand_id
1 'polypeptide(L)'
;MSRIRRSGLRAVLTAVTVAAVAFGAPVAASAAPTGSAGSNDLPGSVSELPGSVVDLGGRAIDLGSAILGNGSSLPTTQQCNQSRQSGGEGVTGTYHELGRSGPTSFLLEWETYDVPDRIQVFYGGSQIYDTGRIGDSINEGTGSAVVNVPAGSASSILVRVTGDPGTDWDYLVNCPIL
;
A
#
# COMPACT_ATOMS: atom_id res chain seq x y z
N MET A 1 -59.37 33.41 4.33
CA MET A 1 -58.78 34.38 5.29
C MET A 1 -57.57 33.68 5.92
N SER A 2 -56.30 34.13 5.82
CA SER A 2 -55.69 35.32 6.47
C SER A 2 -55.95 35.35 7.98
N ARG A 3 -55.01 35.41 8.95
CA ARG A 3 -53.51 35.50 9.03
C ARG A 3 -53.07 34.79 10.37
N ILE A 4 -51.83 34.72 10.88
CA ILE A 4 -50.48 35.27 10.55
C ILE A 4 -49.35 34.36 11.16
N ARG A 5 -48.07 34.68 10.95
CA ARG A 5 -46.86 34.00 11.50
C ARG A 5 -46.61 34.27 13.00
N ARG A 6 -45.74 33.48 13.65
CA ARG A 6 -44.71 34.00 14.60
C ARG A 6 -43.47 33.08 14.67
N SER A 7 -42.30 33.67 14.41
CA SER A 7 -40.99 33.00 14.44
C SER A 7 -40.49 32.80 15.87
N GLY A 8 -39.93 31.62 16.16
CA GLY A 8 -39.20 31.34 17.40
C GLY A 8 -37.72 31.64 17.26
N LEU A 9 -37.34 32.92 17.23
CA LEU A 9 -35.93 33.33 17.33
C LEU A 9 -35.51 33.33 18.80
N ARG A 10 -34.57 32.46 19.20
CA ARG A 10 -33.80 32.62 20.43
C ARG A 10 -32.33 32.37 20.16
N ALA A 11 -31.59 33.47 20.03
CA ALA A 11 -30.14 33.45 20.06
C ALA A 11 -29.65 33.05 21.45
N VAL A 12 -28.58 32.25 21.48
CA VAL A 12 -27.68 32.18 22.65
C VAL A 12 -26.34 32.70 22.17
N LEU A 13 -25.91 33.79 22.79
CA LEU A 13 -24.67 34.50 22.51
C LEU A 13 -23.57 34.00 23.45
N THR A 14 -22.32 34.06 22.96
CA THR A 14 -21.06 34.01 23.73
C THR A 14 -20.72 32.69 24.44
N ALA A 15 -19.45 32.33 24.61
CA ALA A 15 -18.23 33.15 24.51
C ALA A 15 -17.14 32.54 23.60
N VAL A 16 -16.39 33.42 22.94
CA VAL A 16 -15.09 33.10 22.33
C VAL A 16 -14.04 33.12 23.42
N THR A 17 -13.40 31.99 23.70
CA THR A 17 -12.19 31.93 24.53
C THR A 17 -11.00 31.57 23.65
N VAL A 18 -10.22 32.57 23.26
CA VAL A 18 -8.89 32.37 22.66
C VAL A 18 -7.94 31.94 23.77
N ALA A 19 -7.65 30.65 23.88
CA ALA A 19 -6.57 30.16 24.72
C ALA A 19 -5.24 30.29 23.97
N ALA A 20 -4.29 31.02 24.54
CA ALA A 20 -3.01 31.32 23.89
C ALA A 20 -2.12 30.07 23.77
N VAL A 21 -1.58 29.83 22.58
CA VAL A 21 -0.50 28.88 22.35
C VAL A 21 0.80 29.39 22.97
N ALA A 22 1.38 28.59 23.87
CA ALA A 22 2.72 28.79 24.41
C ALA A 22 3.55 27.53 24.15
N PHE A 23 4.21 27.48 22.99
CA PHE A 23 5.18 26.43 22.68
C PHE A 23 6.50 26.72 23.40
N GLY A 24 7.01 25.73 24.14
CA GLY A 24 8.24 25.86 24.93
C GLY A 24 8.82 24.51 25.33
N ALA A 25 9.24 23.72 24.35
CA ALA A 25 9.97 22.46 24.58
C ALA A 25 11.49 22.71 24.68
N PRO A 26 12.24 21.96 25.51
CA PRO A 26 13.67 22.19 25.71
C PRO A 26 14.51 21.73 24.50
N VAL A 27 15.43 22.58 24.06
CA VAL A 27 16.45 22.24 23.05
C VAL A 27 17.54 21.34 23.66
N ALA A 28 17.36 20.03 23.55
CA ALA A 28 18.43 19.06 23.75
C ALA A 28 19.28 18.97 22.48
N ALA A 29 20.49 19.51 22.50
CA ALA A 29 21.43 19.40 21.38
C ALA A 29 22.11 18.02 21.36
N SER A 30 21.60 17.10 20.54
CA SER A 30 22.28 15.83 20.22
C SER A 30 23.23 16.03 19.04
N ALA A 31 24.53 16.09 19.31
CA ALA A 31 25.55 16.06 18.26
C ALA A 31 25.64 14.66 17.64
N ALA A 32 25.50 14.57 16.31
CA ALA A 32 25.76 13.36 15.54
C ALA A 32 27.03 13.56 14.70
N PRO A 33 28.04 12.67 14.77
CA PRO A 33 29.20 12.74 13.90
C PRO A 33 28.87 12.19 12.51
N THR A 34 29.06 13.00 11.47
CA THR A 34 28.93 12.57 10.08
C THR A 34 30.11 11.69 9.67
N GLY A 35 30.01 10.39 9.93
CA GLY A 35 30.92 9.40 9.39
C GLY A 35 30.66 9.18 7.89
N SER A 36 31.59 9.61 7.03
CA SER A 36 31.55 9.35 5.60
C SER A 36 32.63 8.34 5.20
N ALA A 37 32.21 7.10 4.96
CA ALA A 37 32.92 6.02 4.29
C ALA A 37 31.91 4.90 4.04
N GLY A 38 31.80 4.27 2.87
CA GLY A 38 32.49 4.45 1.61
C GLY A 38 32.18 3.24 0.72
N SER A 39 32.27 3.36 -0.60
CA SER A 39 32.28 2.19 -1.50
C SER A 39 33.11 2.54 -2.71
N ASN A 40 34.07 1.66 -3.01
CA ASN A 40 35.21 2.00 -3.84
C ASN A 40 34.90 1.82 -5.32
N ASP A 41 35.20 2.83 -6.12
CA ASP A 41 35.43 2.64 -7.56
C ASP A 41 36.58 1.64 -7.74
N LEU A 42 36.36 0.61 -8.56
CA LEU A 42 37.44 -0.23 -9.08
C LEU A 42 37.27 -0.37 -10.60
N PRO A 43 38.28 -0.02 -11.42
CA PRO A 43 38.12 0.04 -12.86
C PRO A 43 38.16 -1.36 -13.50
N GLY A 44 37.28 -1.59 -14.47
CA GLY A 44 37.12 -2.90 -15.13
C GLY A 44 36.55 -2.82 -16.54
N SER A 45 37.32 -2.21 -17.45
CA SER A 45 37.30 -2.39 -18.91
C SER A 45 35.96 -2.67 -19.60
N VAL A 46 35.41 -1.65 -20.29
CA VAL A 46 34.47 -1.89 -21.39
C VAL A 46 35.20 -2.64 -22.53
N SER A 47 34.63 -3.76 -22.97
CA SER A 47 34.95 -4.38 -24.25
C SER A 47 33.64 -4.55 -25.01
N GLU A 48 33.41 -3.64 -25.95
CA GLU A 48 32.34 -3.77 -26.94
C GLU A 48 32.66 -4.95 -27.86
N LEU A 49 31.72 -5.87 -28.06
CA LEU A 49 31.56 -6.67 -29.29
C LEU A 49 30.13 -7.28 -29.26
N PRO A 50 29.55 -7.70 -30.40
CA PRO A 50 28.11 -7.62 -30.60
C PRO A 50 27.42 -8.98 -30.77
N GLY A 51 26.09 -8.95 -30.74
CA GLY A 51 25.25 -10.06 -31.18
C GLY A 51 24.93 -11.08 -30.08
N SER A 52 23.65 -11.41 -30.00
CA SER A 52 23.08 -12.38 -29.06
C SER A 52 23.67 -13.78 -29.23
N VAL A 53 23.89 -14.50 -28.13
CA VAL A 53 23.03 -15.63 -27.71
C VAL A 53 23.23 -15.97 -26.22
N VAL A 54 22.25 -16.68 -25.66
CA VAL A 54 22.12 -17.07 -24.25
C VAL A 54 22.87 -18.39 -23.98
N ASP A 55 23.73 -18.43 -22.96
CA ASP A 55 23.99 -19.63 -22.15
C ASP A 55 24.65 -19.33 -20.79
N LEU A 56 24.52 -20.30 -19.89
CA LEU A 56 25.43 -20.72 -18.81
C LEU A 56 25.23 -20.16 -17.39
N GLY A 57 24.78 -21.06 -16.52
CA GLY A 57 25.64 -21.43 -15.39
C GLY A 57 25.62 -20.52 -14.15
N GLY A 58 24.43 -20.12 -13.70
CA GLY A 58 24.19 -19.86 -12.28
C GLY A 58 25.02 -18.75 -11.64
N ARG A 59 24.77 -17.50 -12.01
CA ARG A 59 24.88 -16.34 -11.10
C ARG A 59 23.65 -15.46 -11.23
N ALA A 60 23.22 -14.90 -10.11
CA ALA A 60 21.98 -14.13 -10.03
C ALA A 60 22.05 -12.85 -10.86
N ILE A 61 21.10 -12.69 -11.79
CA ILE A 61 20.72 -11.36 -12.25
C ILE A 61 19.73 -10.85 -11.19
N ASP A 62 20.23 -10.03 -10.28
CA ASP A 62 19.39 -9.22 -9.41
C ASP A 62 18.62 -8.24 -10.30
N LEU A 63 17.31 -8.49 -10.47
CA LEU A 63 16.42 -7.73 -11.35
C LEU A 63 15.96 -6.40 -10.73
N GLY A 64 16.82 -5.77 -9.93
CA GLY A 64 16.64 -4.44 -9.32
C GLY A 64 16.62 -3.26 -10.30
N SER A 65 16.42 -3.50 -11.61
CA SER A 65 16.17 -2.45 -12.61
C SER A 65 15.45 -3.02 -13.84
N ALA A 66 14.14 -3.20 -13.72
CA ALA A 66 13.26 -3.34 -14.88
C ALA A 66 13.18 -1.99 -15.62
N ILE A 67 14.11 -1.76 -16.56
CA ILE A 67 14.09 -0.61 -17.47
C ILE A 67 12.93 -0.76 -18.47
N LEU A 68 11.72 -0.43 -18.04
CA LEU A 68 10.57 -0.12 -18.88
C LEU A 68 9.77 1.00 -18.20
N GLY A 69 9.87 2.22 -18.73
CA GLY A 69 9.26 3.41 -18.13
C GLY A 69 7.73 3.43 -18.23
N ASN A 70 7.04 2.81 -17.27
CA ASN A 70 5.62 3.05 -16.99
C ASN A 70 5.22 2.57 -15.57
N GLY A 71 5.80 3.14 -14.51
CA GLY A 71 5.24 3.15 -13.13
C GLY A 71 4.99 1.82 -12.40
N SER A 72 5.17 0.67 -13.03
CA SER A 72 4.84 -0.64 -12.46
C SER A 72 6.04 -1.24 -11.75
N SER A 73 5.97 -1.32 -10.42
CA SER A 73 6.90 -2.13 -9.63
C SER A 73 6.70 -3.61 -9.93
N LEU A 74 7.79 -4.39 -9.95
CA LEU A 74 7.69 -5.84 -9.97
C LEU A 74 7.08 -6.32 -8.64
N PRO A 75 6.12 -7.26 -8.64
CA PRO A 75 5.51 -7.70 -7.39
C PRO A 75 6.52 -8.31 -6.43
N THR A 76 6.51 -7.84 -5.18
CA THR A 76 7.28 -8.43 -4.08
C THR A 76 6.59 -9.68 -3.54
N THR A 77 7.26 -10.49 -2.71
CA THR A 77 6.68 -11.70 -2.10
C THR A 77 6.93 -11.73 -0.60
N GLN A 78 5.90 -12.09 0.17
CA GLN A 78 5.98 -12.29 1.63
C GLN A 78 5.01 -13.38 2.10
N GLN A 79 5.02 -13.68 3.40
CA GLN A 79 4.00 -14.54 4.03
C GLN A 79 2.79 -13.69 4.46
N CYS A 80 1.60 -14.30 4.53
CA CYS A 80 0.49 -13.73 5.29
C CYS A 80 0.82 -13.60 6.80
N ASN A 81 0.03 -12.86 7.58
CA ASN A 81 0.27 -12.57 9.01
C ASN A 81 1.63 -11.87 9.33
N GLN A 82 2.36 -11.35 8.35
CA GLN A 82 3.62 -10.61 8.56
C GLN A 82 3.35 -9.18 9.08
N SER A 83 3.39 -8.20 8.18
CA SER A 83 3.13 -6.80 8.48
C SER A 83 2.17 -6.21 7.44
N ARG A 84 1.39 -5.24 7.91
CA ARG A 84 0.57 -4.36 7.08
C ARG A 84 1.45 -3.77 5.96
N GLN A 85 1.03 -3.98 4.73
CA GLN A 85 1.66 -3.37 3.55
C GLN A 85 1.12 -1.96 3.40
N SER A 86 1.92 -1.05 2.86
CA SER A 86 1.48 0.30 2.53
C SER A 86 2.14 0.80 1.24
N GLY A 87 1.55 1.84 0.68
CA GLY A 87 2.02 2.54 -0.51
C GLY A 87 1.12 3.72 -0.81
N GLY A 88 1.17 4.21 -2.04
CA GLY A 88 0.34 5.31 -2.51
C GLY A 88 0.07 5.22 -4.00
N GLU A 89 0.20 6.34 -4.71
CA GLU A 89 -0.01 6.47 -6.16
C GLU A 89 0.64 5.35 -7.00
N GLY A 90 -0.09 4.86 -8.00
CA GLY A 90 0.40 3.92 -9.00
C GLY A 90 -0.18 2.52 -8.84
N VAL A 91 0.54 1.52 -9.37
CA VAL A 91 0.13 0.10 -9.28
C VAL A 91 1.19 -0.68 -8.53
N THR A 92 0.81 -1.19 -7.35
CA THR A 92 1.67 -2.04 -6.52
C THR A 92 1.11 -3.46 -6.48
N GLY A 93 1.96 -4.45 -6.76
CA GLY A 93 1.65 -5.86 -6.59
C GLY A 93 2.43 -6.47 -5.43
N THR A 94 1.80 -7.38 -4.68
CA THR A 94 2.47 -8.18 -3.65
C THR A 94 1.90 -9.59 -3.63
N TYR A 95 2.76 -10.59 -3.75
CA TYR A 95 2.42 -11.97 -3.49
C TYR A 95 2.42 -12.25 -1.99
N HIS A 96 1.36 -12.87 -1.50
CA HIS A 96 1.25 -13.36 -0.13
C HIS A 96 1.12 -14.88 -0.17
N GLU A 97 2.13 -15.57 0.35
CA GLU A 97 2.06 -17.00 0.61
C GLU A 97 1.05 -17.27 1.74
N LEU A 98 0.03 -18.08 1.42
CA LEU A 98 -1.00 -18.54 2.36
C LEU A 98 -0.57 -19.83 3.10
N GLY A 99 0.58 -20.42 2.72
CA GLY A 99 1.09 -21.68 3.26
C GLY A 99 0.31 -22.93 2.84
N ARG A 100 -0.80 -22.78 2.11
CA ARG A 100 -1.66 -23.87 1.62
C ARG A 100 -2.36 -23.47 0.33
N SER A 101 -2.75 -24.46 -0.47
CA SER A 101 -3.68 -24.22 -1.57
C SER A 101 -5.14 -24.19 -1.09
N GLY A 102 -6.00 -23.61 -1.92
CA GLY A 102 -7.45 -23.68 -1.73
C GLY A 102 -8.01 -25.09 -1.98
N PRO A 103 -9.25 -25.38 -1.53
CA PRO A 103 -10.23 -24.42 -1.01
C PRO A 103 -9.90 -23.93 0.41
N THR A 104 -9.98 -22.62 0.61
CA THR A 104 -9.77 -21.97 1.91
C THR A 104 -10.34 -20.55 1.89
N SER A 105 -10.24 -19.81 2.99
CA SER A 105 -10.58 -18.38 3.03
C SER A 105 -9.62 -17.63 3.96
N PHE A 106 -9.47 -16.33 3.73
CA PHE A 106 -8.59 -15.46 4.50
C PHE A 106 -9.26 -14.11 4.74
N LEU A 107 -8.86 -13.39 5.79
CA LEU A 107 -9.38 -12.06 6.10
C LEU A 107 -8.43 -11.00 5.53
N LEU A 108 -8.94 -10.22 4.58
CA LEU A 108 -8.29 -9.00 4.10
C LEU A 108 -8.83 -7.82 4.91
N GLU A 109 -7.93 -6.99 5.45
CA GLU A 109 -8.26 -5.73 6.13
C GLU A 109 -7.50 -4.61 5.43
N TRP A 110 -8.09 -3.42 5.32
CA TRP A 110 -7.48 -2.31 4.58
C TRP A 110 -7.85 -0.94 5.14
N GLU A 111 -7.03 0.03 4.76
CA GLU A 111 -7.24 1.46 4.94
C GLU A 111 -6.84 2.18 3.64
N THR A 112 -7.66 3.13 3.18
CA THR A 112 -7.40 3.90 1.95
C THR A 112 -7.69 5.40 2.10
N TYR A 113 -7.98 5.86 3.32
CA TYR A 113 -8.18 7.27 3.67
C TYR A 113 -9.17 8.02 2.74
N ASP A 114 -8.94 9.31 2.48
CA ASP A 114 -9.89 10.18 1.77
C ASP A 114 -9.72 10.20 0.24
N VAL A 115 -8.75 9.45 -0.31
CA VAL A 115 -8.47 9.38 -1.76
C VAL A 115 -8.84 7.98 -2.31
N PRO A 116 -9.48 7.85 -3.48
CA PRO A 116 -10.03 6.56 -3.92
C PRO A 116 -9.00 5.56 -4.48
N ASP A 117 -8.78 4.45 -3.78
CA ASP A 117 -7.97 3.29 -4.16
C ASP A 117 -8.80 2.09 -4.62
N ARG A 118 -8.16 1.13 -5.30
CA ARG A 118 -8.78 -0.16 -5.63
C ARG A 118 -7.86 -1.33 -5.29
N ILE A 119 -8.34 -2.24 -4.44
CA ILE A 119 -7.64 -3.46 -4.05
C ILE A 119 -8.27 -4.66 -4.76
N GLN A 120 -7.44 -5.43 -5.46
CA GLN A 120 -7.85 -6.61 -6.22
C GLN A 120 -7.01 -7.82 -5.79
N VAL A 121 -7.65 -8.98 -5.63
CA VAL A 121 -6.97 -10.23 -5.27
C VAL A 121 -7.06 -11.22 -6.42
N PHE A 122 -5.91 -11.81 -6.76
CA PHE A 122 -5.79 -12.85 -7.78
C PHE A 122 -5.24 -14.15 -7.16
N TYR A 123 -5.76 -15.28 -7.61
CA TYR A 123 -5.30 -16.62 -7.25
C TYR A 123 -5.16 -17.47 -8.51
N GLY A 124 -3.99 -18.08 -8.73
CA GLY A 124 -3.69 -18.79 -9.97
C GLY A 124 -3.86 -17.94 -11.24
N GLY A 125 -3.64 -16.62 -11.14
CA GLY A 125 -3.86 -15.65 -12.23
C GLY A 125 -5.31 -15.20 -12.44
N SER A 126 -6.29 -15.79 -11.77
CA SER A 126 -7.70 -15.39 -11.86
C SER A 126 -8.08 -14.43 -10.74
N GLN A 127 -8.84 -13.36 -11.04
CA GLN A 127 -9.35 -12.45 -10.01
C GLN A 127 -10.41 -13.16 -9.16
N ILE A 128 -10.24 -13.13 -7.84
CA ILE A 128 -11.17 -13.73 -6.87
C ILE A 128 -11.85 -12.70 -5.96
N TYR A 129 -11.30 -11.48 -5.86
CA TYR A 129 -11.90 -10.38 -5.10
C TYR A 129 -11.52 -9.01 -5.68
N ASP A 130 -12.37 -8.02 -5.44
CA ASP A 130 -12.26 -6.64 -5.93
C ASP A 130 -13.07 -5.73 -5.00
N THR A 131 -12.43 -4.71 -4.42
CA THR A 131 -13.15 -3.73 -3.59
C THR A 131 -14.00 -2.77 -4.41
N GLY A 132 -13.77 -2.66 -5.73
CA GLY A 132 -14.09 -1.44 -6.46
C GLY A 132 -13.21 -0.28 -6.00
N ARG A 133 -13.57 0.97 -6.32
CA ARG A 133 -12.91 2.13 -5.72
C ARG A 133 -13.49 2.41 -4.33
N ILE A 134 -12.62 2.55 -3.35
CA ILE A 134 -12.89 2.79 -1.92
C ILE A 134 -11.95 3.89 -1.43
N GLY A 135 -12.38 4.67 -0.45
CA GLY A 135 -11.69 5.91 -0.02
C GLY A 135 -12.49 7.13 -0.44
N ASP A 136 -12.95 7.89 0.54
CA ASP A 136 -13.65 9.18 0.38
C ASP A 136 -13.62 9.97 1.71
N SER A 137 -13.94 11.26 1.66
CA SER A 137 -13.96 12.15 2.83
C SER A 137 -15.18 11.99 3.76
N ILE A 138 -15.90 10.87 3.67
CA ILE A 138 -17.11 10.57 4.47
C ILE A 138 -16.92 9.30 5.30
N ASN A 139 -16.33 8.26 4.71
CA ASN A 139 -16.15 6.93 5.29
C ASN A 139 -14.67 6.51 5.36
N GLU A 140 -13.75 7.32 4.82
CA GLU A 140 -12.29 7.16 4.89
C GLU A 140 -11.76 5.82 4.33
N GLY A 141 -12.58 5.00 3.66
CA GLY A 141 -12.11 3.80 2.95
C GLY A 141 -11.82 2.57 3.81
N THR A 142 -11.70 2.71 5.14
CA THR A 142 -11.46 1.61 6.09
C THR A 142 -12.42 0.43 5.86
N GLY A 143 -11.90 -0.80 5.83
CA GLY A 143 -12.77 -1.97 5.69
C GLY A 143 -12.07 -3.32 5.85
N SER A 144 -12.89 -4.38 5.74
CA SER A 144 -12.40 -5.75 5.70
C SER A 144 -13.37 -6.69 4.97
N ALA A 145 -12.84 -7.81 4.46
CA ALA A 145 -13.61 -8.85 3.81
C ALA A 145 -12.97 -10.23 3.97
N VAL A 146 -13.83 -11.24 4.15
CA VAL A 146 -13.42 -12.65 4.03
C VAL A 146 -13.38 -13.02 2.56
N VAL A 147 -12.17 -13.24 2.03
CA VAL A 147 -11.94 -13.61 0.64
C VAL A 147 -11.89 -15.14 0.53
N ASN A 148 -12.75 -15.69 -0.33
CA ASN A 148 -12.80 -17.13 -0.59
C ASN A 148 -11.80 -17.51 -1.70
N VAL A 149 -10.91 -18.46 -1.39
CA VAL A 149 -9.94 -19.01 -2.33
C VAL A 149 -10.48 -20.33 -2.89
N PRO A 150 -10.72 -20.45 -4.21
CA PRO A 150 -11.26 -21.67 -4.81
C PRO A 150 -10.23 -22.80 -4.79
N ALA A 151 -10.68 -24.03 -5.09
CA ALA A 151 -9.78 -25.17 -5.26
C ALA A 151 -8.75 -24.89 -6.38
N GLY A 152 -7.47 -25.19 -6.11
CA GLY A 152 -6.37 -24.96 -7.05
C GLY A 152 -5.04 -25.47 -6.50
N SER A 153 -3.94 -25.20 -7.21
CA SER A 153 -2.60 -25.68 -6.88
C SER A 153 -1.64 -24.61 -6.34
N ALA A 154 -1.97 -23.33 -6.44
CA ALA A 154 -1.12 -22.25 -5.94
C ALA A 154 -1.15 -22.17 -4.39
N SER A 155 -0.02 -21.85 -3.77
CA SER A 155 0.08 -21.57 -2.32
C SER A 155 -0.06 -20.09 -1.98
N SER A 156 -0.06 -19.20 -2.98
CA SER A 156 -0.09 -17.75 -2.83
C SER A 156 -1.21 -17.07 -3.62
N ILE A 157 -1.53 -15.88 -3.15
CA ILE A 157 -2.35 -14.87 -3.84
C ILE A 157 -1.48 -13.71 -4.28
N LEU A 158 -1.88 -13.00 -5.35
CA LEU A 158 -1.39 -11.67 -5.67
C LEU A 158 -2.43 -10.65 -5.20
N VAL A 159 -2.07 -9.79 -4.26
CA VAL A 159 -2.83 -8.56 -4.00
C VAL A 159 -2.26 -7.47 -4.89
N ARG A 160 -3.13 -6.77 -5.62
CA ARG A 160 -2.78 -5.59 -6.40
C ARG A 160 -3.58 -4.40 -5.90
N VAL A 161 -2.88 -3.34 -5.53
CA VAL A 161 -3.48 -2.04 -5.23
C VAL A 161 -3.22 -1.10 -6.40
N THR A 162 -4.26 -0.36 -6.79
CA THR A 162 -4.17 0.72 -7.77
C THR A 162 -4.61 2.01 -7.08
N GLY A 163 -3.64 2.89 -6.83
CA GLY A 163 -3.83 4.17 -6.15
C GLY A 163 -3.81 5.37 -7.09
N ASP A 164 -4.71 6.31 -6.81
CA ASP A 164 -4.80 7.58 -7.55
C ASP A 164 -3.73 8.59 -7.05
N PRO A 165 -3.42 9.65 -7.83
CA PRO A 165 -2.38 10.60 -7.46
C PRO A 165 -2.59 11.27 -6.11
N GLY A 166 -1.57 11.21 -5.26
CA GLY A 166 -1.61 11.75 -3.90
C GLY A 166 -2.38 10.90 -2.88
N THR A 167 -2.76 9.66 -3.20
CA THR A 167 -3.25 8.71 -2.21
C THR A 167 -2.13 8.12 -1.36
N ASP A 168 -2.51 7.68 -0.16
CA ASP A 168 -1.80 6.68 0.64
C ASP A 168 -2.79 5.53 0.91
N TRP A 169 -2.29 4.30 1.06
CA TRP A 169 -3.11 3.15 1.42
C TRP A 169 -2.32 2.17 2.27
N ASP A 170 -3.04 1.33 3.00
CA ASP A 170 -2.47 0.17 3.67
C ASP A 170 -3.42 -1.04 3.65
N TYR A 171 -2.87 -2.25 3.80
CA TYR A 171 -3.67 -3.45 3.98
C TYR A 171 -2.93 -4.58 4.71
N LEU A 172 -3.69 -5.51 5.31
CA LEU A 172 -3.20 -6.73 5.94
C LEU A 172 -3.91 -7.96 5.39
N VAL A 173 -3.13 -8.98 5.01
CA VAL A 173 -3.61 -10.33 4.67
C VAL A 173 -3.41 -11.22 5.89
N ASN A 174 -4.50 -11.53 6.58
CA ASN A 174 -4.47 -12.48 7.69
C ASN A 174 -4.52 -13.91 7.15
N CYS A 175 -3.60 -14.79 7.54
CA CYS A 175 -3.54 -16.16 7.04
C CYS A 175 -4.84 -16.93 7.30
N PRO A 176 -5.20 -17.89 6.42
CA PRO A 176 -6.21 -18.89 6.74
C PRO A 176 -5.87 -19.62 8.04
N ILE A 177 -6.89 -19.82 8.89
CA ILE A 177 -6.78 -20.77 10.00
C ILE A 177 -6.68 -22.21 9.45
N LEU A 178 -5.87 -23.03 10.15
CA LEU A 178 -5.61 -24.44 9.81
C LEU A 178 -6.69 -25.37 10.37
#